data_AF-A0A8J6Z5C6-F1
#
_entry.id   AF-A0A8J6Z5C6-F1
#
_cell.length_a   1.000
_cell.length_b   1.000
_cell.length_c   1.000
_cell.angle_alpha   90.00
_cell.angle_beta   90.00
_cell.angle_gamma   90.00
#
_symmetry.space_group_name_H-M   'P 1'
#
loop_
_entity.id
_entity.type
_entity.pdbx_description
1 polymer ?
#
loop_
_entity_poly.entity_id
_entity_poly.type
_entity_poly.pdbx_seq_one_letter_code
_entity_poly.pdbx_strand_id
1 'polypeptide(L)'
;MAGFCVRAVGRENGNWTFGQKKVEEMGFGLKMRISESFPPGIRTVSIIGMSKNAGKTTLFNQLLQEYGEGKRVVGLVSAGVDGEKFDVWNALPKPAVLPHPGSLVATSKQAIEDAEARFEIIEKVKDSSIGQEVYLARTIRGGAVKLIGNPSRRDLRRALQAFGRYGTEVNLIDGAYNRIASADPSITDGILLVAGASYHPSLPILLDHLRDLIFQFTLPRISPDPWIEAALPYLERGNAVFLPSPEGEPLVLDYPFRGYWVRQLVKRTGKREGAYLFLPGACTPSVLDQIM
;
A
#
# COMPACT_ATOMS: atom_id res chain seq x y z
N MET A 1 18.73 15.41 16.07
CA MET A 1 18.62 15.12 14.62
C MET A 1 17.93 13.77 14.49
N ALA A 2 16.64 13.72 14.12
CA ALA A 2 15.92 12.46 13.98
C ALA A 2 16.33 11.81 12.66
N GLY A 3 17.25 10.85 12.69
CA GLY A 3 17.63 10.07 11.52
C GLY A 3 16.50 9.11 11.16
N PHE A 4 16.01 9.17 9.92
CA PHE A 4 15.14 8.16 9.34
C PHE A 4 15.88 7.50 8.17
N CYS A 5 15.76 6.18 8.06
CA CYS A 5 16.33 5.41 6.95
C CYS A 5 15.24 5.19 5.90
N VAL A 6 15.50 5.55 4.65
CA VAL A 6 14.61 5.30 3.52
C VAL A 6 15.23 4.21 2.66
N ARG A 7 14.52 3.09 2.49
CA ARG A 7 14.91 2.03 1.55
C ARG A 7 13.87 1.97 0.45
N ALA A 8 14.29 2.27 -0.79
CA ALA A 8 13.48 2.07 -1.98
C ALA A 8 13.55 0.59 -2.39
N VAL A 9 12.39 -0.02 -2.54
CA VAL A 9 12.24 -1.37 -3.07
C VAL A 9 11.54 -1.24 -4.41
N GLY A 10 12.19 -1.68 -5.48
CA GLY A 10 11.60 -1.74 -6.81
C GLY A 10 11.26 -3.18 -7.18
N ARG A 11 10.48 -3.37 -8.24
CA ARG A 11 10.17 -4.68 -8.79
C ARG A 11 10.86 -4.86 -10.14
N GLU A 12 11.62 -5.95 -10.29
CA GLU A 12 12.28 -6.35 -11.53
C GLU A 12 11.88 -7.80 -11.83
N ASN A 13 11.38 -8.07 -13.04
CA ASN A 13 10.89 -9.40 -13.46
C ASN A 13 9.86 -10.04 -12.49
N GLY A 14 9.08 -9.22 -11.78
CA GLY A 14 8.05 -9.69 -10.86
C GLY A 14 8.53 -10.01 -9.44
N ASN A 15 9.82 -9.88 -9.15
CA ASN A 15 10.42 -10.02 -7.80
C ASN A 15 10.81 -8.66 -7.24
N TRP A 16 10.76 -8.52 -5.91
CA TRP A 16 11.25 -7.32 -5.23
C TRP A 16 12.78 -7.31 -5.22
N THR A 17 13.38 -6.21 -5.67
CA THR A 17 14.83 -5.98 -5.64
C THR A 17 15.16 -4.84 -4.69
N PHE A 18 16.24 -5.02 -3.90
CA PHE A 18 16.70 -4.04 -2.92
C PHE A 18 17.83 -3.21 -3.53
N GLY A 19 17.52 -1.96 -3.86
CA GLY A 19 18.54 -0.98 -4.19
C GLY A 19 19.21 -0.44 -2.93
N GLN A 20 20.54 -0.36 -2.94
CA GLN A 20 21.30 0.56 -2.09
C GLN A 20 21.89 1.60 -3.04
N LYS A 21 21.36 2.81 -3.10
CA LYS A 21 22.11 3.91 -3.72
C LYS A 21 23.05 4.48 -2.66
N LYS A 22 24.36 4.43 -2.93
CA LYS A 22 25.36 5.15 -2.15
C LYS A 22 25.03 6.65 -2.24
N VAL A 23 25.18 7.34 -1.12
CA VAL A 23 25.11 8.79 -1.11
C VAL A 23 26.34 9.30 -1.88
N GLU A 24 26.13 9.96 -3.01
CA GLU A 24 27.23 10.58 -3.77
C GLU A 24 27.40 12.03 -3.33
N GLU A 25 28.65 12.46 -3.12
CA GLU A 25 28.99 13.85 -2.83
C GLU A 25 28.85 14.70 -4.10
N MET A 26 27.90 15.62 -4.11
CA MET A 26 27.85 16.73 -5.07
C MET A 26 27.86 18.03 -4.27
N GLY A 27 29.00 18.74 -4.27
CA GLY A 27 29.22 20.13 -3.80
C GLY A 27 28.31 20.70 -2.70
N PHE A 28 28.87 21.01 -1.53
CA PHE A 28 28.21 21.60 -0.34
C PHE A 28 26.96 20.84 0.14
N GLY A 29 27.07 19.51 0.26
CA GLY A 29 26.16 18.70 1.09
C GLY A 29 25.79 17.35 0.49
N LEU A 30 25.44 16.40 1.36
CA LEU A 30 24.87 15.10 1.00
C LEU A 30 23.37 15.29 0.74
N LYS A 31 22.92 15.32 -0.53
CA LYS A 31 21.49 15.38 -0.87
C LYS A 31 21.09 14.14 -1.68
N MET A 32 20.54 13.15 -0.99
CA MET A 32 19.97 11.96 -1.65
C MET A 32 18.62 12.34 -2.28
N ARG A 33 18.50 12.27 -3.61
CA ARG A 33 17.20 12.33 -4.30
C ARG A 33 16.50 10.99 -4.19
N ILE A 34 15.42 10.97 -3.43
CA ILE A 34 14.67 9.74 -3.13
C ILE A 34 13.97 9.23 -4.38
N SER A 35 13.45 10.15 -5.21
CA SER A 35 12.83 9.88 -6.51
C SER A 35 13.74 9.11 -7.47
N GLU A 36 15.06 9.24 -7.34
CA GLU A 36 16.05 8.53 -8.17
C GLU A 36 16.43 7.16 -7.61
N SER A 37 15.88 6.77 -6.47
CA SER A 37 16.21 5.48 -5.82
C SER A 37 15.45 4.30 -6.42
N PHE A 38 14.45 4.55 -7.27
CA PHE A 38 13.69 3.50 -7.93
C PHE A 38 14.39 3.02 -9.21
N PRO A 39 14.34 1.70 -9.51
CA PRO A 39 14.70 1.18 -10.82
C PRO A 39 13.89 1.85 -11.95
N PRO A 40 14.40 1.82 -13.19
CA PRO A 40 13.61 2.22 -14.36
C PRO A 40 12.30 1.42 -14.45
N GLY A 41 11.22 2.08 -14.88
CA GLY A 41 9.93 1.44 -15.12
C GLY A 41 8.97 1.40 -13.93
N ILE A 42 9.40 1.81 -12.73
CA ILE A 42 8.52 1.97 -11.57
C ILE A 42 7.58 3.16 -11.80
N ARG A 43 6.26 2.90 -11.86
CA ARG A 43 5.25 3.94 -12.05
C ARG A 43 4.40 4.17 -10.82
N THR A 44 4.07 3.13 -10.07
CA THR A 44 3.25 3.25 -8.86
C THR A 44 4.07 2.89 -7.64
N VAL A 45 4.14 3.81 -6.68
CA VAL A 45 4.94 3.68 -5.47
C VAL A 45 4.06 3.83 -4.24
N SER A 46 4.14 2.86 -3.34
CA SER A 46 3.46 2.90 -2.05
C SER A 46 4.41 3.31 -0.93
N ILE A 47 4.03 4.33 -0.17
CA ILE A 47 4.77 4.74 1.03
C ILE A 47 4.10 4.08 2.23
N ILE A 48 4.79 3.12 2.83
CA ILE A 48 4.34 2.39 4.02
C ILE A 48 5.23 2.73 5.19
N GLY A 49 4.75 2.51 6.41
CA GLY A 49 5.55 2.79 7.60
C GLY A 49 5.13 1.96 8.78
N MET A 50 6.14 1.57 9.57
CA MET A 50 5.97 0.64 10.69
C MET A 50 5.23 1.27 11.88
N SER A 51 5.38 2.59 12.08
CA SER A 51 4.72 3.35 13.14
C SER A 51 3.86 4.52 12.61
N LYS A 52 2.94 5.02 13.44
CA LYS A 52 2.39 6.36 13.28
C LYS A 52 3.52 7.37 13.52
N ASN A 53 3.52 8.47 12.78
CA ASN A 53 4.59 9.48 12.84
C ASN A 53 5.99 8.95 12.51
N ALA A 54 6.10 7.87 11.71
CA ALA A 54 7.39 7.38 11.21
C ALA A 54 8.11 8.38 10.27
N GLY A 55 7.42 9.44 9.82
CA GLY A 55 7.92 10.37 8.80
C GLY A 55 7.38 10.11 7.40
N LYS A 56 6.35 9.26 7.23
CA LYS A 56 5.71 8.96 5.94
C LYS A 56 5.31 10.22 5.16
N THR A 57 4.57 11.13 5.78
CA THR A 57 4.10 12.35 5.10
C THR A 57 5.24 13.31 4.80
N THR A 58 6.28 13.36 5.64
CA THR A 58 7.51 14.10 5.37
C THR A 58 8.20 13.56 4.12
N LEU A 59 8.35 12.24 4.03
CA LEU A 59 8.89 11.56 2.86
C LEU A 59 8.03 11.78 1.61
N PHE A 60 6.70 11.71 1.76
CA PHE A 60 5.74 11.93 0.69
C PHE A 60 5.88 13.34 0.10
N ASN A 61 5.93 14.37 0.95
CA ASN A 61 6.08 15.75 0.52
C ASN A 61 7.47 16.04 -0.05
N GLN A 62 8.51 15.39 0.47
CA GLN A 62 9.86 15.46 -0.11
C GLN A 62 9.87 14.90 -1.55
N LEU A 63 9.22 13.75 -1.79
CA LEU A 63 9.07 13.19 -3.13
C LEU A 63 8.27 14.11 -4.06
N LEU A 64 7.18 14.69 -3.57
CA LEU A 64 6.40 15.67 -4.34
C LEU A 64 7.24 16.87 -4.77
N GLN A 65 8.08 17.38 -3.88
CA GLN A 65 9.00 18.46 -4.21
C GLN A 65 9.98 18.03 -5.29
N GLU A 66 10.63 16.86 -5.16
CA GLU A 66 11.59 16.37 -6.14
C GLU A 66 10.97 16.13 -7.52
N TYR A 67 9.77 15.56 -7.58
CA TYR A 67 9.04 15.38 -8.84
C TYR A 67 8.56 16.70 -9.44
N GLY A 68 8.17 17.66 -8.60
CA GLY A 68 7.82 19.02 -9.02
C GLY A 68 9.01 19.78 -9.62
N GLU A 69 10.20 19.66 -9.02
CA GLU A 69 11.46 20.20 -9.57
C GLU A 69 11.76 19.59 -10.95
N GLY A 70 11.43 18.31 -11.15
CA GLY A 70 11.51 17.60 -12.44
C GLY A 70 10.32 17.84 -13.38
N LYS A 71 9.34 18.67 -13.00
CA LYS A 71 8.09 18.93 -13.74
C LYS A 71 7.29 17.69 -14.13
N ARG A 72 7.41 16.61 -13.36
CA ARG A 72 6.69 15.36 -13.65
C ARG A 72 5.23 15.44 -13.26
N VAL A 73 4.34 14.84 -14.03
CA VAL A 73 2.93 14.71 -13.66
C VAL A 73 2.76 13.57 -12.67
N VAL A 74 2.46 13.90 -11.40
CA VAL A 74 2.31 12.91 -10.32
C VAL A 74 0.83 12.67 -9.98
N GLY A 75 0.41 11.41 -9.84
CA GLY A 75 -0.90 11.01 -9.31
C GLY A 75 -0.85 10.72 -7.81
N LEU A 76 -1.77 11.29 -7.02
CA LEU A 76 -1.77 11.20 -5.56
C LEU A 76 -3.05 10.59 -5.02
N VAL A 77 -2.91 9.52 -4.25
CA VAL A 77 -4.04 8.81 -3.64
C VAL A 77 -3.66 8.25 -2.28
N SER A 78 -4.62 8.11 -1.35
CA SER A 78 -4.39 7.44 -0.07
C SER A 78 -5.08 6.07 -0.06
N ALA A 79 -4.38 5.07 0.47
CA ALA A 79 -4.93 3.75 0.73
C ALA A 79 -5.34 3.67 2.22
N GLY A 80 -6.47 4.30 2.56
CA GLY A 80 -6.94 4.39 3.94
C GLY A 80 -8.46 4.28 4.05
N VAL A 81 -8.94 3.40 4.93
CA VAL A 81 -10.38 3.16 5.19
C VAL A 81 -11.03 4.30 5.96
N ASP A 82 -10.24 5.15 6.61
CA ASP A 82 -10.77 6.10 7.58
C ASP A 82 -11.22 7.37 6.85
N GLY A 83 -12.48 7.35 6.41
CA GLY A 83 -13.21 8.47 5.82
C GLY A 83 -13.60 9.56 6.82
N GLU A 84 -12.84 9.74 7.90
CA GLU A 84 -13.15 10.72 8.96
C GLU A 84 -12.07 11.81 9.05
N LYS A 85 -12.51 13.04 9.37
CA LYS A 85 -11.66 14.24 9.47
C LYS A 85 -10.53 14.12 10.51
N PHE A 86 -10.61 13.13 11.40
CA PHE A 86 -9.71 12.86 12.50
C PHE A 86 -9.19 11.42 12.40
N ASP A 87 -7.91 11.22 12.70
CA ASP A 87 -7.41 9.87 12.99
C ASP A 87 -8.17 9.37 14.24
N VAL A 88 -9.07 8.39 14.05
CA VAL A 88 -9.94 7.78 15.09
C VAL A 88 -9.12 7.37 16.33
N TRP A 89 -7.81 7.17 16.16
CA TRP A 89 -6.92 6.76 17.23
C TRP A 89 -6.24 7.91 18.00
N ASN A 90 -6.09 9.09 17.40
CA ASN A 90 -5.22 10.16 17.95
C ASN A 90 -5.89 11.54 18.04
N ALA A 91 -7.09 11.75 17.48
CA ALA A 91 -7.77 13.04 17.41
C ALA A 91 -6.95 14.18 16.75
N LEU A 92 -5.84 13.84 16.07
CA LEU A 92 -5.02 14.79 15.32
C LEU A 92 -5.50 14.87 13.86
N PRO A 93 -5.43 16.07 13.24
CA PRO A 93 -5.77 16.22 11.82
C PRO A 93 -4.89 15.33 10.94
N LYS A 94 -5.49 14.65 9.95
CA LYS A 94 -4.72 13.89 8.95
C LYS A 94 -3.70 14.83 8.27
N PRO A 95 -2.40 14.47 8.25
CA PRO A 95 -1.37 15.35 7.71
C PRO A 95 -1.61 15.60 6.22
N ALA A 96 -1.50 16.85 5.80
CA ALA A 96 -1.73 17.26 4.42
C ALA A 96 -0.53 16.97 3.52
N VAL A 97 -0.82 16.73 2.25
CA VAL A 97 0.19 16.67 1.18
C VAL A 97 0.23 17.99 0.41
N LEU A 98 1.35 18.26 -0.24
CA LEU A 98 1.63 19.52 -0.96
C LEU A 98 1.81 19.27 -2.46
N PRO A 99 0.73 19.03 -3.23
CA PRO A 99 0.84 18.85 -4.67
C PRO A 99 1.37 20.11 -5.35
N HIS A 100 2.22 19.92 -6.36
CA HIS A 100 2.64 21.00 -7.25
C HIS A 100 1.62 21.18 -8.39
N PRO A 101 1.61 22.33 -9.09
CA PRO A 101 0.77 22.50 -10.28
C PRO A 101 1.00 21.37 -11.30
N GLY A 102 -0.09 20.88 -11.88
CA GLY A 102 -0.09 19.74 -12.81
C GLY A 102 -0.30 18.36 -12.17
N SER A 103 -0.02 18.19 -10.87
CA SER A 103 -0.30 16.91 -10.17
C SER A 103 -1.79 16.57 -10.26
N LEU A 104 -2.10 15.27 -10.31
CA LEU A 104 -3.46 14.75 -10.19
C LEU A 104 -3.70 14.20 -8.79
N VAL A 105 -4.87 14.47 -8.24
CA VAL A 105 -5.27 14.02 -6.91
C VAL A 105 -6.59 13.26 -7.01
N ALA A 106 -6.65 12.09 -6.38
CA ALA A 106 -7.88 11.36 -6.16
C ALA A 106 -8.27 11.50 -4.68
N THR A 107 -9.21 12.40 -4.38
CA THR A 107 -9.65 12.67 -3.01
C THR A 107 -11.13 13.06 -2.96
N SER A 108 -11.70 13.12 -1.77
CA SER A 108 -13.12 13.44 -1.60
C SER A 108 -13.44 14.87 -1.98
N LYS A 109 -14.69 15.12 -2.41
CA LYS A 109 -15.17 16.47 -2.74
C LYS A 109 -14.92 17.47 -1.61
N GLN A 110 -15.25 17.07 -0.38
CA GLN A 110 -15.03 17.89 0.80
C GLN A 110 -13.54 18.20 1.02
N ALA A 111 -12.63 17.25 0.77
CA ALA A 111 -11.21 17.50 0.89
C ALA A 111 -10.67 18.46 -0.18
N ILE A 112 -11.30 18.53 -1.37
CA ILE A 112 -11.01 19.53 -2.40
C ILE A 112 -11.50 20.92 -1.97
N GLU A 113 -12.72 20.99 -1.42
CA GLU A 113 -13.34 22.25 -0.94
C GLU A 113 -12.60 22.84 0.26
N ASP A 114 -12.15 21.99 1.18
CA ASP A 114 -11.40 22.37 2.40
C ASP A 114 -9.90 22.63 2.11
N ALA A 115 -9.42 22.47 0.87
CA ALA A 115 -8.00 22.57 0.53
C ALA A 115 -7.52 24.02 0.38
N GLU A 116 -6.24 24.23 0.70
CA GLU A 116 -5.53 25.45 0.33
C GLU A 116 -5.12 25.44 -1.15
N ALA A 117 -4.86 24.24 -1.69
CA ALA A 117 -4.62 24.04 -3.12
C ALA A 117 -5.87 24.35 -3.94
N ARG A 118 -5.66 24.76 -5.21
CA ARG A 118 -6.75 24.98 -6.17
C ARG A 118 -6.75 23.91 -7.23
N PHE A 119 -7.93 23.42 -7.55
CA PHE A 119 -8.12 22.26 -8.39
C PHE A 119 -9.11 22.52 -9.51
N GLU A 120 -8.86 21.89 -10.65
CA GLU A 120 -9.85 21.65 -11.71
C GLU A 120 -10.36 20.22 -11.54
N ILE A 121 -11.67 20.04 -11.36
CA ILE A 121 -12.28 18.70 -11.27
C ILE A 121 -12.36 18.12 -12.68
N ILE A 122 -11.81 16.92 -12.86
CA ILE A 122 -11.76 16.23 -14.15
C ILE A 122 -12.93 15.25 -14.28
N GLU A 123 -13.05 14.33 -13.32
CA GLU A 123 -14.11 13.32 -13.32
C GLU A 123 -14.40 12.85 -11.89
N LYS A 124 -15.56 12.23 -11.72
CA LYS A 124 -15.87 11.49 -10.50
C LYS A 124 -15.38 10.04 -10.66
N VAL A 125 -14.53 9.57 -9.76
CA VAL A 125 -13.95 8.21 -9.80
C VAL A 125 -14.66 7.22 -8.88
N LYS A 126 -15.49 7.73 -7.96
CA LYS A 126 -16.33 6.94 -7.07
C LYS A 126 -17.61 7.67 -6.72
N ASP A 127 -18.73 7.06 -7.08
CA ASP A 127 -20.04 7.38 -6.51
C ASP A 127 -20.17 6.76 -5.13
N SER A 128 -20.94 7.43 -4.27
CA SER A 128 -21.15 6.94 -2.92
C SER A 128 -22.57 7.20 -2.44
N SER A 129 -23.25 6.12 -2.04
CA SER A 129 -24.53 6.16 -1.33
C SER A 129 -24.37 6.13 0.20
N ILE A 130 -23.22 5.69 0.74
CA ILE A 130 -22.96 5.47 2.19
C ILE A 130 -21.56 6.01 2.61
N GLY A 131 -21.06 7.07 1.97
CA GLY A 131 -19.70 7.58 2.17
C GLY A 131 -19.38 8.81 1.31
N GLN A 132 -18.12 9.21 1.21
CA GLN A 132 -17.74 10.40 0.43
C GLN A 132 -17.53 10.10 -1.06
N GLU A 133 -18.07 10.96 -1.91
CA GLU A 133 -17.75 10.99 -3.34
C GLU A 133 -16.28 11.33 -3.54
N VAL A 134 -15.59 10.60 -4.43
CA VAL A 134 -14.18 10.85 -4.76
C VAL A 134 -14.09 11.36 -6.18
N TYR A 135 -13.32 12.41 -6.34
CA TYR A 135 -13.06 13.07 -7.60
C TYR A 135 -11.59 12.95 -7.96
N LEU A 136 -11.35 12.78 -9.25
CA LEU A 136 -10.07 13.08 -9.86
C LEU A 136 -10.02 14.58 -10.14
N ALA A 137 -8.98 15.24 -9.64
CA ALA A 137 -8.79 16.66 -9.86
C ALA A 137 -7.34 17.01 -10.18
N ARG A 138 -7.13 17.99 -11.05
CA ARG A 138 -5.81 18.51 -11.42
C ARG A 138 -5.49 19.72 -10.57
N THR A 139 -4.32 19.73 -9.95
CA THR A 139 -3.81 20.88 -9.19
C THR A 139 -3.47 22.02 -10.15
N ILE A 140 -4.18 23.14 -10.04
CA ILE A 140 -3.91 24.39 -10.76
C ILE A 140 -2.95 25.27 -9.96
N ARG A 141 -3.11 25.29 -8.63
CA ARG A 141 -2.22 25.98 -7.70
C ARG A 141 -1.90 25.06 -6.52
N GLY A 142 -0.62 24.94 -6.19
CA GLY A 142 -0.18 24.17 -5.04
C GLY A 142 -0.64 24.76 -3.70
N GLY A 143 -0.73 23.89 -2.69
CA GLY A 143 -1.21 24.18 -1.35
C GLY A 143 -1.54 22.89 -0.61
N ALA A 144 -1.83 22.96 0.69
CA ALA A 144 -2.19 21.78 1.46
C ALA A 144 -3.52 21.17 0.98
N VAL A 145 -3.54 19.84 0.80
CA VAL A 145 -4.75 19.03 0.59
C VAL A 145 -4.67 17.73 1.36
N LYS A 146 -5.81 17.20 1.78
CA LYS A 146 -5.91 15.88 2.43
C LYS A 146 -6.32 14.84 1.39
N LEU A 147 -5.71 13.65 1.44
CA LEU A 147 -6.07 12.51 0.61
C LEU A 147 -7.05 11.60 1.37
N ILE A 148 -8.34 11.64 1.04
CA ILE A 148 -9.42 10.95 1.76
C ILE A 148 -10.42 10.35 0.74
N GLY A 149 -11.11 9.27 1.13
CA GLY A 149 -12.26 8.74 0.37
C GLY A 149 -12.04 7.45 -0.41
N ASN A 150 -10.81 6.91 -0.42
CA ASN A 150 -10.43 5.67 -1.11
C ASN A 150 -10.14 4.51 -0.12
N PRO A 151 -11.18 3.93 0.53
CA PRO A 151 -11.02 2.93 1.56
C PRO A 151 -10.67 1.53 1.03
N SER A 152 -11.09 1.20 -0.19
CA SER A 152 -10.99 -0.16 -0.72
C SER A 152 -9.91 -0.31 -1.80
N ARG A 153 -9.41 -1.55 -1.99
CA ARG A 153 -8.52 -1.88 -3.12
C ARG A 153 -9.16 -1.55 -4.46
N ARG A 154 -10.48 -1.72 -4.59
CA ARG A 154 -11.24 -1.39 -5.81
C ARG A 154 -11.21 0.11 -6.11
N ASP A 155 -11.42 0.94 -5.08
CA ASP A 155 -11.39 2.40 -5.23
C ASP A 155 -9.99 2.88 -5.60
N LEU A 156 -8.96 2.31 -4.95
CA LEU A 156 -7.57 2.60 -5.27
C LEU A 156 -7.23 2.25 -6.73
N ARG A 157 -7.63 1.06 -7.21
CA ARG A 157 -7.42 0.66 -8.62
C ARG A 157 -8.12 1.59 -9.60
N ARG A 158 -9.34 2.03 -9.30
CA ARG A 158 -10.07 3.01 -10.13
C ARG A 158 -9.32 4.33 -10.23
N ALA A 159 -8.80 4.85 -9.11
CA ALA A 159 -8.00 6.07 -9.10
C ALA A 159 -6.71 5.91 -9.93
N LEU A 160 -5.99 4.79 -9.77
CA LEU A 160 -4.77 4.51 -10.54
C LEU A 160 -5.03 4.38 -12.04
N GLN A 161 -6.14 3.73 -12.43
CA GLN A 161 -6.57 3.66 -13.84
C GLN A 161 -6.90 5.05 -14.38
N ALA A 162 -7.61 5.85 -13.59
CA ALA A 162 -7.94 7.23 -13.95
C ALA A 162 -6.66 8.06 -14.17
N PHE A 163 -5.70 8.02 -13.25
CA PHE A 163 -4.39 8.66 -13.40
C PHE A 163 -3.70 8.31 -14.72
N GLY A 164 -3.68 7.02 -15.08
CA GLY A 164 -3.11 6.55 -16.35
C GLY A 164 -3.75 7.19 -17.59
N ARG A 165 -5.07 7.43 -17.57
CA ARG A 165 -5.80 8.09 -18.67
C ARG A 165 -5.42 9.57 -18.84
N TYR A 166 -4.93 10.21 -17.77
CA TYR A 166 -4.60 11.64 -17.75
C TYR A 166 -3.09 11.90 -17.66
N GLY A 167 -2.27 10.90 -18.01
CA GLY A 167 -0.85 11.08 -18.31
C GLY A 167 0.06 11.20 -17.09
N THR A 168 -0.30 10.61 -15.95
CA THR A 168 0.63 10.53 -14.80
C THR A 168 1.87 9.70 -15.14
N GLU A 169 3.04 10.24 -14.85
CA GLU A 169 4.33 9.56 -15.01
C GLU A 169 4.67 8.70 -13.81
N VAL A 170 4.25 9.14 -12.61
CA VAL A 170 4.43 8.42 -11.36
C VAL A 170 3.22 8.62 -10.45
N ASN A 171 2.82 7.58 -9.75
CA ASN A 171 1.70 7.56 -8.81
C ASN A 171 2.24 7.29 -7.41
N LEU A 172 1.86 8.12 -6.45
CA LEU A 172 2.21 7.97 -5.04
C LEU A 172 0.97 7.58 -4.25
N ILE A 173 1.09 6.46 -3.56
CA ILE A 173 0.06 5.93 -2.66
C ILE A 173 0.50 6.21 -1.22
N ASP A 174 -0.25 7.08 -0.54
CA ASP A 174 -0.10 7.30 0.90
C ASP A 174 -0.73 6.12 1.66
N GLY A 175 0.12 5.17 2.06
CA GLY A 175 -0.30 3.96 2.75
C GLY A 175 -0.74 4.24 4.19
N ALA A 176 -1.93 3.74 4.56
CA ALA A 176 -2.38 3.79 5.94
C ALA A 176 -1.45 3.04 6.91
N TYR A 177 -1.55 3.40 8.19
CA TYR A 177 -0.82 2.79 9.30
C TYR A 177 -0.88 1.26 9.28
N ASN A 178 0.28 0.60 9.34
CA ASN A 178 0.43 -0.86 9.42
C ASN A 178 -0.27 -1.67 8.31
N ARG A 179 -0.68 -1.02 7.21
CA ARG A 179 -1.37 -1.70 6.10
C ARG A 179 -0.41 -1.92 4.93
N ILE A 180 0.19 -3.11 4.94
CA ILE A 180 0.86 -3.75 3.80
C ILE A 180 -0.10 -3.86 2.57
N ALA A 181 -1.41 -3.68 2.76
CA ALA A 181 -2.39 -3.76 1.67
C ALA A 181 -2.14 -2.77 0.51
N SER A 182 -1.53 -1.61 0.77
CA SER A 182 -1.12 -0.68 -0.29
C SER A 182 0.16 -1.13 -1.00
N ALA A 183 0.96 -1.96 -0.33
CA ALA A 183 2.16 -2.61 -0.83
C ALA A 183 1.86 -3.95 -1.53
N ASP A 184 0.60 -4.20 -1.87
CA ASP A 184 0.16 -5.34 -2.69
C ASP A 184 0.82 -5.28 -4.08
N PRO A 185 1.56 -6.33 -4.50
CA PRO A 185 2.22 -6.37 -5.81
C PRO A 185 1.27 -6.29 -7.02
N SER A 186 -0.05 -6.43 -6.82
CA SER A 186 -1.07 -6.21 -7.86
C SER A 186 -1.55 -4.76 -7.95
N ILE A 187 -1.06 -3.88 -7.07
CA ILE A 187 -1.43 -2.47 -6.99
C ILE A 187 -0.22 -1.56 -7.20
N THR A 188 0.94 -1.95 -6.67
CA THR A 188 2.14 -1.10 -6.65
C THR A 188 3.35 -1.78 -7.29
N ASP A 189 4.19 -0.98 -7.95
CA ASP A 189 5.44 -1.43 -8.57
C ASP A 189 6.63 -1.27 -7.62
N GLY A 190 6.54 -0.29 -6.72
CA GLY A 190 7.60 0.11 -5.80
C GLY A 190 7.08 0.36 -4.39
N ILE A 191 7.93 0.14 -3.38
CA ILE A 191 7.61 0.46 -1.99
C ILE A 191 8.71 1.31 -1.39
N LEU A 192 8.31 2.33 -0.64
CA LEU A 192 9.16 3.02 0.33
C LEU A 192 8.72 2.63 1.74
N LEU A 193 9.58 1.92 2.45
CA LEU A 193 9.35 1.52 3.82
C LEU A 193 10.00 2.54 4.77
N VAL A 194 9.16 3.21 5.55
CA VAL A 194 9.58 4.21 6.53
C VAL A 194 9.59 3.62 7.94
N ALA A 195 10.77 3.60 8.54
CA ALA A 195 11.00 3.15 9.91
C ALA A 195 11.72 4.25 10.71
N GLY A 196 11.33 4.43 11.96
CA GLY A 196 11.93 5.43 12.84
C GLY A 196 11.75 5.06 14.31
N ALA A 197 12.43 5.79 15.19
CA ALA A 197 12.41 5.55 16.64
C ALA A 197 11.00 5.63 17.27
N SER A 198 10.02 6.23 16.58
CA SER A 198 8.61 6.23 16.99
C SER A 198 7.96 4.84 17.00
N TYR A 199 8.58 3.84 16.37
CA TYR A 199 8.11 2.46 16.42
C TYR A 199 8.57 1.72 17.68
N HIS A 200 9.87 1.81 18.00
CA HIS A 200 10.43 1.20 19.19
C HIS A 200 11.73 1.93 19.58
N PRO A 201 11.95 2.24 20.89
CA PRO A 201 13.15 2.95 21.33
C PRO A 201 14.43 2.10 21.25
N SER A 202 14.32 0.77 21.35
CA SER A 202 15.43 -0.17 21.12
C SER A 202 15.64 -0.41 19.63
N LEU A 203 16.80 -0.01 19.12
CA LEU A 203 17.21 -0.21 17.73
C LEU A 203 17.27 -1.71 17.35
N PRO A 204 17.83 -2.64 18.16
CA PRO A 204 17.78 -4.07 17.86
C PRO A 204 16.38 -4.60 17.56
N ILE A 205 15.38 -4.25 18.38
CA ILE A 205 13.99 -4.69 18.21
C ILE A 205 13.37 -4.07 16.95
N LEU A 206 13.63 -2.78 16.70
CA LEU A 206 13.20 -2.12 15.46
C LEU A 206 13.76 -2.83 14.22
N LEU A 207 15.05 -3.16 14.23
CA LEU A 207 15.71 -3.83 13.11
C LEU A 207 15.17 -5.25 12.91
N ASP A 208 14.84 -5.96 13.97
CA ASP A 208 14.27 -7.31 13.89
C ASP A 208 12.90 -7.30 13.21
N HIS A 209 11.98 -6.45 13.69
CA HIS A 209 10.67 -6.32 13.07
C HIS A 209 10.74 -5.76 11.64
N LEU A 210 11.74 -4.91 11.35
CA LEU A 210 11.98 -4.41 9.99
C LEU A 210 12.41 -5.55 9.06
N ARG A 211 13.25 -6.48 9.54
CA ARG A 211 13.64 -7.68 8.78
C ARG A 211 12.44 -8.57 8.51
N ASP A 212 11.58 -8.81 9.49
CA ASP A 212 10.37 -9.63 9.31
C ASP A 212 9.42 -9.04 8.27
N LEU A 213 9.27 -7.71 8.28
CA LEU A 213 8.45 -7.02 7.30
C LEU A 213 9.07 -7.07 5.90
N ILE A 214 10.38 -6.81 5.79
CA ILE A 214 11.11 -6.92 4.52
C ILE A 214 11.04 -8.35 4.00
N PHE A 215 11.17 -9.35 4.87
CA PHE A 215 11.15 -10.76 4.52
C PHE A 215 9.87 -11.15 3.79
N GLN A 216 8.71 -10.63 4.22
CA GLN A 216 7.42 -10.84 3.55
C GLN A 216 7.42 -10.36 2.10
N PHE A 217 8.10 -9.24 1.79
CA PHE A 217 8.27 -8.77 0.42
C PHE A 217 9.35 -9.54 -0.34
N THR A 218 10.26 -10.23 0.34
CA THR A 218 11.29 -11.06 -0.33
C THR A 218 10.87 -12.49 -0.60
N LEU A 219 9.66 -12.88 -0.19
CA LEU A 219 9.19 -14.24 -0.38
C LEU A 219 9.26 -14.60 -1.87
N PRO A 220 9.82 -15.79 -2.21
CA PRO A 220 9.98 -16.19 -3.58
C PRO A 220 8.62 -16.26 -4.26
N ARG A 221 8.55 -15.79 -5.50
CA ARG A 221 7.38 -16.04 -6.34
C ARG A 221 7.28 -17.55 -6.55
N ILE A 222 6.15 -18.10 -6.15
CA ILE A 222 5.79 -19.47 -6.49
C ILE A 222 5.02 -19.40 -7.81
N SER A 223 5.45 -20.15 -8.82
CA SER A 223 4.59 -20.51 -9.95
C SER A 223 3.70 -21.64 -9.44
N PRO A 224 2.44 -21.36 -9.08
CA PRO A 224 1.59 -22.40 -8.51
C PRO A 224 1.35 -23.47 -9.58
N ASP A 225 1.34 -24.73 -9.18
CA ASP A 225 0.82 -25.76 -10.07
C ASP A 225 -0.63 -25.41 -10.49
N PRO A 226 -1.11 -25.87 -11.66
CA PRO A 226 -2.46 -25.52 -12.14
C PRO A 226 -3.59 -25.77 -11.13
N TRP A 227 -3.45 -26.77 -10.27
CA TRP A 227 -4.42 -27.07 -9.22
C TRP A 227 -4.42 -26.06 -8.06
N ILE A 228 -3.28 -25.41 -7.77
CA ILE A 228 -3.20 -24.29 -6.83
C ILE A 228 -3.78 -23.02 -7.47
N GLU A 229 -3.57 -22.82 -8.77
CA GLU A 229 -4.16 -21.69 -9.50
C GLU A 229 -5.69 -21.68 -9.44
N ALA A 230 -6.32 -22.87 -9.36
CA ALA A 230 -7.76 -23.01 -9.19
C ALA A 230 -8.30 -22.33 -7.90
N ALA A 231 -7.46 -22.10 -6.88
CA ALA A 231 -7.85 -21.37 -5.67
C ALA A 231 -7.91 -19.85 -5.86
N LEU A 232 -7.17 -19.28 -6.81
CA LEU A 232 -6.97 -17.82 -6.96
C LEU A 232 -8.29 -17.04 -7.06
N PRO A 233 -9.30 -17.45 -7.87
CA PRO A 233 -10.54 -16.68 -8.01
C PRO A 233 -11.35 -16.57 -6.71
N TYR A 234 -11.15 -17.49 -5.76
CA TYR A 234 -11.79 -17.46 -4.45
C TYR A 234 -11.01 -16.59 -3.46
N LEU A 235 -9.67 -16.66 -3.51
CA LEU A 235 -8.80 -15.80 -2.70
C LEU A 235 -8.97 -14.33 -3.07
N GLU A 236 -9.15 -14.02 -4.35
CA GLU A 236 -9.43 -12.65 -4.83
C GLU A 236 -10.76 -12.10 -4.30
N ARG A 237 -11.73 -12.99 -4.00
CA ARG A 237 -13.00 -12.63 -3.34
C ARG A 237 -12.87 -12.51 -1.82
N GLY A 238 -11.71 -12.86 -1.26
CA GLY A 238 -11.46 -12.82 0.17
C GLY A 238 -11.93 -14.06 0.92
N ASN A 239 -12.08 -15.20 0.23
CA ASN A 239 -12.47 -16.47 0.85
C ASN A 239 -11.23 -17.24 1.31
N ALA A 240 -11.38 -18.09 2.33
CA ALA A 240 -10.38 -19.10 2.64
C ALA A 240 -10.62 -20.33 1.76
N VAL A 241 -9.55 -21.01 1.34
CA VAL A 241 -9.62 -22.16 0.44
C VAL A 241 -8.74 -23.27 0.97
N PHE A 242 -9.28 -24.47 1.10
CA PHE A 242 -8.54 -25.67 1.41
C PHE A 242 -8.44 -26.56 0.18
N LEU A 243 -7.22 -26.93 -0.20
CA LEU A 243 -6.92 -27.84 -1.30
C LEU A 243 -6.40 -29.17 -0.72
N PRO A 244 -7.23 -30.24 -0.72
CA PRO A 244 -6.88 -31.49 -0.05
C PRO A 244 -5.84 -32.34 -0.81
N SER A 245 -5.82 -32.26 -2.15
CA SER A 245 -4.84 -32.89 -3.05
C SER A 245 -4.98 -32.28 -4.47
N PRO A 246 -4.04 -32.56 -5.39
CA PRO A 246 -4.12 -32.09 -6.78
C PRO A 246 -5.38 -32.55 -7.54
N GLU A 247 -5.91 -33.73 -7.21
CA GLU A 247 -7.11 -34.32 -7.82
C GLU A 247 -8.41 -33.92 -7.09
N GLY A 248 -8.28 -33.30 -5.92
CA GLY A 248 -9.42 -32.90 -5.10
C GLY A 248 -9.98 -31.54 -5.49
N GLU A 249 -11.29 -31.37 -5.34
CA GLU A 249 -11.92 -30.08 -5.58
C GLU A 249 -11.51 -29.05 -4.50
N PRO A 250 -11.32 -27.77 -4.86
CA PRO A 250 -11.12 -26.69 -3.89
C PRO A 250 -12.30 -26.57 -2.93
N LEU A 251 -12.02 -26.63 -1.63
CA LEU A 251 -13.03 -26.47 -0.58
C LEU A 251 -12.99 -25.03 -0.08
N VAL A 252 -13.99 -24.25 -0.48
CA VAL A 252 -14.10 -22.82 -0.19
C VAL A 252 -14.84 -22.62 1.12
N LEU A 253 -14.33 -21.71 1.94
CA LEU A 253 -14.96 -21.27 3.17
C LEU A 253 -15.46 -19.84 3.00
N ASP A 254 -16.74 -19.64 3.29
CA ASP A 254 -17.39 -18.34 3.19
C ASP A 254 -16.85 -17.35 4.22
N TYR A 255 -16.81 -16.08 3.81
CA TYR A 255 -16.46 -14.96 4.68
C TYR A 255 -17.66 -14.55 5.55
N PRO A 256 -17.47 -14.19 6.85
CA PRO A 256 -16.21 -14.13 7.58
C PRO A 256 -15.72 -15.53 8.00
N PHE A 257 -14.45 -15.80 7.70
CA PHE A 257 -13.78 -17.04 8.08
C PHE A 257 -13.74 -17.18 9.62
N ARG A 258 -14.05 -18.38 10.13
CA ARG A 258 -13.86 -18.76 11.53
C ARG A 258 -12.89 -19.94 11.61
N GLY A 259 -11.85 -19.84 12.44
CA GLY A 259 -10.82 -20.88 12.58
C GLY A 259 -11.39 -22.27 12.86
N TYR A 260 -12.43 -22.33 13.69
CA TYR A 260 -13.15 -23.57 13.98
C TYR A 260 -13.73 -24.26 12.73
N TRP A 261 -14.22 -23.51 11.74
CA TRP A 261 -14.78 -24.10 10.51
C TRP A 261 -13.71 -24.73 9.64
N VAL A 262 -12.54 -24.08 9.53
CA VAL A 262 -11.36 -24.67 8.87
C VAL A 262 -10.98 -25.97 9.58
N ARG A 263 -10.89 -25.96 10.92
CA ARG A 263 -10.51 -27.14 11.69
C ARG A 263 -11.45 -28.32 11.43
N GLN A 264 -12.76 -28.07 11.38
CA GLN A 264 -13.75 -29.10 11.03
C GLN A 264 -13.58 -29.60 9.59
N LEU A 265 -13.33 -28.70 8.64
CA LEU A 265 -13.08 -29.05 7.24
C LEU A 265 -11.84 -29.93 7.08
N VAL A 266 -10.71 -29.54 7.69
CA VAL A 266 -9.46 -30.31 7.67
C VAL A 266 -9.65 -31.67 8.36
N LYS A 267 -10.38 -31.74 9.48
CA LYS A 267 -10.72 -33.01 10.12
C LYS A 267 -11.57 -33.93 9.24
N ARG A 268 -12.59 -33.37 8.57
CA ARG A 268 -13.51 -34.14 7.69
C ARG A 268 -12.81 -34.74 6.48
N THR A 269 -11.84 -34.04 5.90
CA THR A 269 -11.11 -34.52 4.73
C THR A 269 -10.05 -35.55 5.07
N GLY A 270 -9.58 -35.59 6.33
CA GLY A 270 -8.52 -36.50 6.78
C GLY A 270 -7.16 -36.26 6.12
N LYS A 271 -7.05 -35.28 5.22
CA LYS A 271 -5.85 -34.94 4.46
C LYS A 271 -5.07 -33.85 5.20
N ARG A 272 -3.81 -34.15 5.50
CA ARG A 272 -2.87 -33.22 6.16
C ARG A 272 -1.60 -33.05 5.35
N GLU A 273 -1.04 -34.15 4.87
CA GLU A 273 0.18 -34.16 4.07
C GLU A 273 -0.14 -33.84 2.60
N GLY A 274 0.63 -32.92 2.01
CA GLY A 274 0.44 -32.46 0.63
C GLY A 274 -0.79 -31.56 0.40
N ALA A 275 -1.54 -31.23 1.45
CA ALA A 275 -2.68 -30.32 1.38
C ALA A 275 -2.26 -28.86 1.63
N TYR A 276 -2.97 -27.92 1.00
CA TYR A 276 -2.73 -26.49 1.18
C TYR A 276 -3.95 -25.82 1.80
N LEU A 277 -3.72 -24.93 2.76
CA LEU A 277 -4.74 -24.05 3.30
C LEU A 277 -4.36 -22.60 3.00
N PHE A 278 -5.18 -21.93 2.21
CA PHE A 278 -5.05 -20.52 1.89
C PHE A 278 -6.00 -19.71 2.76
N LEU A 279 -5.44 -18.77 3.52
CA LEU A 279 -6.18 -17.86 4.37
C LEU A 279 -6.05 -16.43 3.86
N PRO A 280 -7.17 -15.72 3.60
CA PRO A 280 -7.12 -14.32 3.20
C PRO A 280 -6.80 -13.46 4.42
N GLY A 281 -5.76 -12.62 4.32
CA GLY A 281 -5.40 -11.67 5.36
C GLY A 281 -4.35 -12.19 6.35
N ALA A 282 -4.42 -11.72 7.60
CA ALA A 282 -3.39 -12.00 8.60
C ALA A 282 -3.60 -13.36 9.27
N CYS A 283 -2.58 -14.22 9.20
CA CYS A 283 -2.52 -15.45 9.98
C CYS A 283 -1.77 -15.17 11.29
N THR A 284 -2.51 -14.94 12.38
CA THR A 284 -1.93 -14.73 13.72
C THR A 284 -1.80 -16.07 14.46
N PRO A 285 -0.97 -16.15 15.52
CA PRO A 285 -0.93 -17.34 16.37
C PRO A 285 -2.33 -17.76 16.87
N SER A 286 -3.17 -16.80 17.26
CA SER A 286 -4.56 -17.08 17.66
C SER A 286 -5.41 -17.69 16.54
N VAL A 287 -5.19 -17.27 15.29
CA VAL A 287 -5.85 -17.88 14.12
C VAL A 287 -5.35 -19.30 13.91
N LEU A 288 -4.04 -19.54 14.02
CA LEU A 288 -3.43 -20.86 13.92
C LEU A 288 -3.94 -21.81 15.01
N ASP A 289 -4.04 -21.35 16.26
CA ASP A 289 -4.55 -22.13 17.40
C ASP A 289 -6.02 -22.54 17.23
N GLN A 290 -6.81 -21.75 16.51
CA GLN A 290 -8.19 -22.13 16.20
C GLN A 290 -8.28 -23.18 15.09
N ILE A 291 -7.24 -23.29 14.25
CA ILE A 291 -7.19 -24.18 13.09
C ILE A 291 -6.56 -25.54 13.46
N MET A 292 -5.48 -25.54 14.26
CA MET A 292 -4.78 -26.74 14.72
C MET A 292 -5.53 -27.40 15.91
#